data_AF-A0A9X6WII2-F1
#
_entry.id   AF-A0A9X6WII2-F1
#
_cell.length_a   1.000
_cell.length_b   1.000
_cell.length_c   1.000
_cell.angle_alpha   90.00
_cell.angle_beta   90.00
_cell.angle_gamma   90.00
#
_symmetry.space_group_name_H-M   'P 1'
#
loop_
_entity.id
_entity.type
_entity.pdbx_description
1 polymer ?
#
loop_
_entity_poly.entity_id
_entity_poly.type
_entity_poly.pdbx_seq_one_letter_code
_entity_poly.pdbx_strand_id
1 'polypeptide(L)'
;MSLEQAQEFINSYLAAGIATFNNRDIKYVKTFIEPNSAELKNISDYLVTLEKKGIKEDLIGADVLNVSKVSENVYNINVFSKYNISFNNGETKRFQSYNVVYQVVQKNNSILLRKNVKEDLVEKRDL
;
A
#
# COMPACT_ATOMS: atom_id res chain seq x y z
N MET A 1 -16.44 4.67 -8.93
CA MET A 1 -15.37 5.31 -8.14
C MET A 1 -14.81 6.51 -8.88
N SER A 2 -14.83 7.69 -8.26
CA SER A 2 -14.14 8.88 -8.76
C SER A 2 -12.65 8.89 -8.36
N LEU A 3 -11.86 9.78 -8.97
CA LEU A 3 -10.46 10.00 -8.56
C LEU A 3 -10.34 10.45 -7.11
N GLU A 4 -11.24 11.34 -6.66
CA GLU A 4 -11.28 11.84 -5.28
C GLU A 4 -11.53 10.71 -4.28
N GLN A 5 -12.54 9.86 -4.52
CA GLN A 5 -12.84 8.70 -3.69
C GLN A 5 -11.65 7.71 -3.65
N ALA A 6 -10.99 7.52 -4.79
CA ALA A 6 -9.81 6.67 -4.86
C ALA A 6 -8.64 7.28 -4.06
N GLN A 7 -8.42 8.59 -4.15
CA GLN A 7 -7.35 9.28 -3.44
C GLN A 7 -7.56 9.21 -1.91
N GLU A 8 -8.79 9.44 -1.44
CA GLU A 8 -9.14 9.32 -0.02
C GLU A 8 -8.89 7.91 0.50
N PHE A 9 -9.32 6.90 -0.27
CA PHE A 9 -9.07 5.50 0.06
C PHE A 9 -7.58 5.18 0.12
N ILE A 10 -6.81 5.56 -0.90
CA ILE A 10 -5.37 5.27 -0.99
C ILE A 10 -4.60 5.96 0.13
N ASN A 11 -4.90 7.24 0.44
CA ASN A 11 -4.27 7.94 1.56
C ASN A 11 -4.49 7.21 2.87
N SER A 12 -5.74 6.78 3.13
CA SER A 12 -6.09 6.06 4.35
C SER A 12 -5.46 4.66 4.40
N TYR A 13 -5.49 3.93 3.29
CA TYR A 13 -4.92 2.59 3.17
C TYR A 13 -3.39 2.61 3.36
N LEU A 14 -2.67 3.52 2.69
CA LEU A 14 -1.21 3.60 2.82
C LEU A 14 -0.79 4.06 4.21
N ALA A 15 -1.51 5.01 4.82
CA ALA A 15 -1.25 5.41 6.21
C ALA A 15 -1.44 4.22 7.18
N ALA A 16 -2.51 3.45 7.00
CA ALA A 16 -2.74 2.22 7.77
C ALA A 16 -1.68 1.13 7.49
N GLY A 17 -1.17 1.06 6.25
CA GLY A 17 -0.05 0.22 5.85
C GLY A 17 1.23 0.59 6.59
N ILE A 18 1.62 1.87 6.60
CA ILE A 18 2.77 2.37 7.36
C ILE A 18 2.63 2.04 8.86
N ALA A 19 1.44 2.25 9.44
CA ALA A 19 1.19 1.90 10.84
C ALA A 19 1.33 0.38 11.06
N THR A 20 0.80 -0.45 10.17
CA THR A 20 0.92 -1.92 10.21
C THR A 20 2.38 -2.34 10.16
N PHE A 21 3.14 -1.81 9.22
CA PHE A 21 4.53 -2.14 9.02
C PHE A 21 5.36 -1.70 10.21
N ASN A 22 5.31 -0.42 10.58
CA ASN A 22 6.17 0.11 11.65
C ASN A 22 5.85 -0.43 13.05
N ASN A 23 4.61 -0.90 13.30
CA ASN A 23 4.22 -1.53 14.57
C ASN A 23 4.16 -3.07 14.51
N ARG A 24 4.44 -3.67 13.35
CA ARG A 24 4.32 -5.12 13.11
C ARG A 24 2.94 -5.69 13.45
N ASP A 25 1.89 -4.92 13.22
CA ASP A 25 0.55 -5.29 13.67
C ASP A 25 -0.48 -5.14 12.54
N ILE A 26 -0.94 -6.27 12.01
CA ILE A 26 -1.87 -6.32 10.88
C ILE A 26 -3.22 -5.66 11.17
N LYS A 27 -3.57 -5.42 12.44
CA LYS A 27 -4.89 -4.87 12.80
C LYS A 27 -5.16 -3.51 12.14
N TYR A 28 -4.12 -2.71 11.88
CA TYR A 28 -4.29 -1.36 11.35
C TYR A 28 -4.78 -1.38 9.90
N VAL A 29 -4.24 -2.26 9.05
CA VAL A 29 -4.62 -2.34 7.63
C VAL A 29 -5.77 -3.32 7.36
N LYS A 30 -6.06 -4.24 8.29
CA LYS A 30 -7.03 -5.32 8.09
C LYS A 30 -8.42 -4.84 7.63
N THR A 31 -8.88 -3.67 8.08
CA THR A 31 -10.20 -3.12 7.71
C THR A 31 -10.26 -2.61 6.26
N PHE A 32 -9.11 -2.38 5.63
CA PHE A 32 -9.02 -1.91 4.24
C PHE A 32 -8.93 -3.04 3.23
N ILE A 33 -8.78 -4.28 3.68
CA ILE A 33 -8.49 -5.43 2.81
C ILE A 33 -9.72 -6.32 2.73
N GLU A 34 -10.02 -6.81 1.52
CA GLU A 34 -11.08 -7.78 1.30
C GLU A 34 -10.82 -9.03 2.15
N PRO A 35 -11.78 -9.45 2.98
CA PRO A 35 -11.64 -10.65 3.80
C PRO A 35 -11.27 -11.87 2.96
N ASN A 36 -10.37 -12.71 3.48
CA ASN A 36 -9.86 -13.91 2.82
C ASN A 36 -9.11 -13.66 1.49
N SER A 37 -8.71 -12.42 1.19
CA SER A 37 -7.82 -12.16 0.07
C SER A 37 -6.40 -12.68 0.33
N ALA A 38 -5.69 -13.03 -0.75
CA ALA A 38 -4.28 -13.39 -0.68
C ALA A 38 -3.41 -12.24 -0.12
N GLU A 39 -3.87 -11.01 -0.24
CA GLU A 39 -3.15 -9.81 0.22
C GLU A 39 -2.92 -9.80 1.73
N LEU A 40 -3.89 -10.28 2.53
CA LEU A 40 -3.71 -10.40 3.99
C LEU A 40 -2.55 -11.34 4.35
N LYS A 41 -2.41 -12.45 3.60
CA LYS A 41 -1.29 -13.37 3.80
C LYS A 41 0.02 -12.72 3.39
N ASN A 42 0.06 -12.06 2.23
CA ASN A 42 1.27 -11.38 1.73
C ASN A 42 1.79 -10.33 2.72
N ILE A 43 0.90 -9.54 3.31
CA ILE A 43 1.25 -8.56 4.34
C ILE A 43 1.82 -9.25 5.57
N SER A 44 1.19 -10.33 6.04
CA SER A 44 1.68 -11.10 7.19
C SER A 44 3.09 -11.65 6.97
N ASP A 45 3.35 -12.21 5.77
CA ASP A 45 4.68 -12.72 5.40
C ASP A 45 5.70 -11.57 5.30
N TYR A 46 5.27 -10.40 4.80
CA TYR A 46 6.13 -9.22 4.72
C TYR A 46 6.50 -8.68 6.10
N LEU A 47 5.59 -8.71 7.09
CA LEU A 47 5.88 -8.32 8.48
C LEU A 47 7.07 -9.11 9.06
N VAL A 48 7.17 -10.40 8.76
CA VAL A 48 8.31 -11.24 9.17
C VAL A 48 9.62 -10.74 8.55
N THR A 49 9.57 -10.34 7.28
CA THR A 49 10.74 -9.81 6.56
C THR A 49 11.17 -8.45 7.12
N LEU A 50 10.20 -7.57 7.38
CA LEU A 50 10.45 -6.26 7.97
C LEU A 50 11.12 -6.39 9.34
N GLU A 51 10.64 -7.31 10.17
CA GLU A 51 11.21 -7.59 11.49
C GLU A 51 12.65 -8.08 11.38
N LYS A 52 12.89 -9.11 10.57
CA LYS A 52 14.22 -9.68 10.37
C LYS A 52 15.26 -8.66 9.87
N LYS A 53 14.82 -7.68 9.07
CA LYS A 53 15.70 -6.69 8.45
C LYS A 53 15.72 -5.33 9.17
N GLY A 54 14.99 -5.20 10.29
CA GLY A 54 14.87 -3.93 11.01
C GLY A 54 14.38 -2.79 10.12
N ILE A 55 13.42 -3.07 9.22
CA ILE A 55 12.92 -2.10 8.25
C ILE A 55 11.81 -1.25 8.86
N LYS A 56 11.86 0.07 8.63
CA LYS A 56 10.74 0.99 8.83
C LYS A 56 10.55 1.86 7.60
N GLU A 57 9.31 2.22 7.34
CA GLU A 57 8.91 2.98 6.15
C GLU A 57 8.20 4.25 6.57
N ASP A 58 8.48 5.36 5.88
CA ASP A 58 7.81 6.64 6.03
C ASP A 58 7.21 7.05 4.68
N LEU A 59 5.90 7.21 4.60
CA LEU A 59 5.22 7.71 3.40
C LEU A 59 5.47 9.22 3.26
N ILE A 60 6.07 9.62 2.15
CA ILE A 60 6.28 11.03 1.79
C ILE A 60 5.04 11.59 1.10
N GLY A 61 4.43 10.79 0.23
CA GLY A 61 3.23 11.17 -0.52
C GLY A 61 2.79 10.09 -1.48
N ALA A 62 1.53 10.16 -1.88
CA ALA A 62 0.94 9.29 -2.88
C ALA A 62 -0.12 10.03 -3.70
N ASP A 63 -0.11 9.79 -5.01
CA ASP A 63 -1.00 10.41 -5.97
C ASP A 63 -1.71 9.33 -6.80
N VAL A 64 -3.03 9.38 -6.85
CA VAL A 64 -3.82 8.55 -7.77
C VAL A 64 -3.72 9.15 -9.16
N LEU A 65 -3.06 8.41 -10.06
CA LEU A 65 -2.86 8.81 -11.45
C LEU A 65 -4.09 8.52 -12.30
N ASN A 66 -4.75 7.39 -12.06
CA ASN A 66 -5.89 6.94 -12.86
C ASN A 66 -6.74 5.91 -12.11
N VAL A 67 -8.02 5.85 -12.45
CA VAL A 67 -8.95 4.80 -11.99
C VAL A 67 -9.63 4.19 -13.22
N SER A 68 -9.52 2.87 -13.38
CA SER A 68 -10.18 2.14 -14.45
C SER A 68 -11.16 1.09 -13.90
N LYS A 69 -12.34 1.01 -14.51
CA LYS A 69 -13.35 0.01 -14.15
C LYS A 69 -13.00 -1.32 -14.80
N VAL A 70 -12.95 -2.38 -14.00
CA VAL A 70 -12.70 -3.76 -14.45
C VAL A 70 -14.02 -4.52 -14.62
N SER A 71 -14.94 -4.34 -13.67
CA SER A 71 -16.31 -4.86 -13.73
C SER A 71 -17.24 -3.99 -12.89
N GLU A 72 -18.52 -4.37 -12.73
CA GLU A 72 -19.56 -3.57 -12.06
C GLU A 72 -19.08 -2.85 -10.78
N ASN A 73 -18.38 -3.58 -9.92
CA ASN A 73 -17.92 -3.14 -8.61
C ASN A 73 -16.41 -3.32 -8.38
N VAL A 74 -15.64 -3.56 -9.45
CA VAL A 74 -14.19 -3.81 -9.35
C VAL A 74 -13.46 -2.74 -10.15
N TYR A 75 -12.46 -2.14 -9.52
CA TYR A 75 -11.68 -1.05 -10.10
C TYR A 75 -10.18 -1.33 -9.94
N ASN A 76 -9.38 -0.86 -10.89
CA ASN A 76 -7.95 -0.73 -10.72
C ASN A 76 -7.62 0.74 -10.46
N ILE A 77 -6.85 1.02 -9.42
CA ILE A 77 -6.34 2.34 -9.05
C ILE A 77 -4.84 2.35 -9.32
N ASN A 78 -4.39 3.22 -10.24
CA ASN A 78 -2.97 3.43 -10.48
C ASN A 78 -2.47 4.56 -9.56
N VAL A 79 -1.44 4.27 -8.77
CA VAL A 79 -0.93 5.13 -7.71
C VAL A 79 0.57 5.29 -7.89
N PHE A 80 1.02 6.54 -7.91
CA PHE A 80 2.43 6.86 -7.67
C PHE A 80 2.64 7.12 -6.19
N SER A 81 3.65 6.50 -5.58
CA SER A 81 3.92 6.65 -4.15
C SER A 81 5.42 6.80 -3.86
N LYS A 82 5.74 7.53 -2.80
CA LYS A 82 7.12 7.87 -2.40
C LYS A 82 7.34 7.56 -0.94
N TYR A 83 8.48 6.95 -0.63
CA TYR A 83 8.84 6.53 0.71
C TYR A 83 10.29 6.86 1.04
N ASN A 84 10.53 7.18 2.31
CA ASN A 84 11.84 6.96 2.92
C ASN A 84 11.79 5.61 3.64
N ILE A 85 12.74 4.74 3.31
CA ILE A 85 12.82 3.40 3.87
C ILE A 85 14.14 3.29 4.63
N SER A 86 14.04 2.99 5.91
CA SER A 86 15.17 2.72 6.78
C SER A 86 15.36 1.21 6.94
N PHE A 87 16.62 0.79 6.97
CA PHE A 87 17.06 -0.60 7.12
C PHE A 87 17.98 -0.73 8.32
N ASN A 88 18.14 -1.94 8.84
CA ASN A 88 19.05 -2.24 9.95
C ASN A 88 18.85 -1.28 11.13
N ASN A 89 17.58 -1.05 11.51
CA ASN A 89 17.21 -0.16 12.61
C ASN A 89 17.65 1.31 12.44
N GLY A 90 17.80 1.77 11.19
CA GLY A 90 18.06 3.17 10.86
C GLY A 90 19.46 3.47 10.36
N GLU A 91 20.37 2.48 10.33
CA GLU A 91 21.74 2.66 9.85
C GLU A 91 21.82 3.06 8.37
N THR A 92 20.90 2.54 7.55
CA THR A 92 20.83 2.89 6.12
C THR A 92 19.44 3.42 5.82
N LYS A 93 19.39 4.53 5.08
CA LYS A 93 18.15 5.12 4.58
C LYS A 93 18.18 5.20 3.07
N ARG A 94 17.03 4.97 2.45
CA ARG A 94 16.84 5.06 1.00
C ARG A 94 15.55 5.78 0.69
N PHE A 95 15.59 6.61 -0.33
CA PHE A 95 14.38 7.07 -1.00
C PHE A 95 13.99 6.02 -2.04
N GLN A 96 12.71 5.64 -2.05
CA GLN A 96 12.14 4.79 -3.10
C GLN A 96 10.79 5.35 -3.54
N SER A 97 10.52 5.26 -4.84
CA SER A 97 9.21 5.58 -5.40
C SER A 97 8.71 4.49 -6.32
N TYR A 98 7.40 4.33 -6.37
CA TYR A 98 6.75 3.21 -7.03
C TYR A 98 5.52 3.66 -7.81
N ASN A 99 5.28 3.02 -8.95
CA ASN A 99 3.98 2.99 -9.59
C ASN A 99 3.30 1.65 -9.26
N VAL A 100 2.14 1.71 -8.62
CA VAL A 100 1.42 0.53 -8.15
C VAL A 100 0.00 0.54 -8.71
N VAL A 101 -0.45 -0.62 -9.19
CA VAL A 101 -1.84 -0.83 -9.59
C VAL A 101 -2.53 -1.67 -8.53
N TYR A 102 -3.40 -1.05 -7.75
CA TYR A 102 -4.23 -1.71 -6.76
C TYR A 102 -5.57 -2.12 -7.38
N GLN A 103 -5.95 -3.39 -7.24
CA GLN A 103 -7.32 -3.80 -7.55
C GLN A 103 -8.17 -3.72 -6.30
N VAL A 104 -9.28 -2.98 -6.38
CA VAL A 104 -10.21 -2.77 -5.28
C VAL A 104 -11.62 -3.19 -5.65
N VAL A 105 -12.43 -3.45 -4.63
CA VAL A 105 -13.84 -3.78 -4.75
C VAL A 105 -14.63 -2.72 -4.01
N GLN A 106 -15.61 -2.13 -4.68
CA GLN A 106 -16.55 -1.21 -4.08
C GLN A 106 -17.79 -2.01 -3.66
N LYS A 107 -18.04 -2.14 -2.35
CA LYS A 107 -19.23 -2.81 -1.80
C LYS A 107 -19.99 -1.79 -0.95
N ASN A 108 -21.20 -1.44 -1.35
CA ASN A 108 -21.97 -0.36 -0.73
C ASN A 108 -21.12 0.94 -0.64
N ASN A 109 -20.96 1.49 0.57
CA ASN A 109 -20.16 2.70 0.83
C ASN A 109 -18.69 2.38 1.22
N SER A 110 -18.22 1.15 1.03
CA SER A 110 -16.87 0.73 1.40
C SER A 110 -16.04 0.35 0.18
N ILE A 111 -14.76 0.71 0.22
CA ILE A 111 -13.75 0.29 -0.75
C ILE A 111 -12.79 -0.65 -0.02
N LEU A 112 -12.54 -1.82 -0.61
CA LEU A 112 -11.66 -2.83 -0.05
C LEU A 112 -10.60 -3.23 -1.08
N LEU A 113 -9.34 -3.28 -0.66
CA LEU A 113 -8.25 -3.80 -1.45
C LEU A 113 -8.39 -5.31 -1.63
N ARG A 114 -8.37 -5.78 -2.88
CA ARG A 114 -8.39 -7.20 -3.21
C ARG A 114 -6.99 -7.76 -3.42
N LYS A 115 -6.15 -7.04 -4.16
CA LYS A 115 -4.76 -7.43 -4.47
C LYS A 115 -3.95 -6.28 -5.06
N ASN A 116 -2.63 -6.39 -4.95
CA ASN A 116 -1.70 -5.64 -5.78
C ASN A 116 -1.59 -6.34 -7.15
N VAL A 117 -1.93 -5.64 -8.23
CA VAL A 117 -1.91 -6.19 -9.60
C VAL A 117 -0.51 -6.08 -10.20
N LYS A 118 0.14 -4.94 -9.96
CA LYS A 118 1.46 -4.62 -10.48
C LYS A 118 2.12 -3.61 -9.56
N GLU A 119 3.43 -3.73 -9.40
CA GLU A 119 4.28 -2.76 -8.71
C GLU A 119 5.58 -2.61 -9.52
N ASP A 120 5.90 -1.37 -9.88
CA ASP A 120 7.14 -1.02 -10.57
C ASP A 120 7.91 -0.02 -9.72
N LEU A 121 9.17 -0.35 -9.39
CA LEU A 121 10.11 0.62 -8.82
C LEU A 121 10.45 1.68 -9.88
N VAL A 122 10.20 2.94 -9.55
CA VAL A 122 10.46 4.09 -10.43
C VAL A 122 11.82 4.70 -10.13
N GLU A 123 12.11 4.94 -8.86
CA GLU A 123 13.36 5.52 -8.42
C GLU A 123 13.83 4.85 -7.13
N LYS A 124 15.15 4.69 -7.01
CA LYS A 124 15.81 4.29 -5.78
C LYS A 124 17.14 5.02 -5.65
N ARG A 125 17.37 5.62 -4.49
CA ARG A 125 18.66 6.23 -4.14
C ARG A 125 18.90 6.18 -2.64
N ASP A 126 20.17 6.11 -2.26
CA ASP A 126 20.56 6.22 -0.85
C ASP A 126 20.38 7.67 -0.36
N LEU A 127 20.14 7.82 0.95
CA LEU A 127 19.93 9.10 1.64
C LEU A 127 21.03 9.38 2.65
#